data_AF-A0A246QDV4-F1
#
_entry.id   AF-A0A246QDV4-F1
#
_cell.length_a   1.000
_cell.length_b   1.000
_cell.length_c   1.000
_cell.angle_alpha   90.00
_cell.angle_beta   90.00
_cell.angle_gamma   90.00
#
_symmetry.space_group_name_H-M   'P 1'
#
loop_
_entity.id
_entity.type
_entity.pdbx_description
1 polymer ?
#
loop_
_entity_poly.entity_id
_entity_poly.type
_entity_poly.pdbx_seq_one_letter_code
_entity_poly.pdbx_strand_id
1 'polypeptide(L)'
;MSMVKVTSEYGLVIRRRALQERGVSQAGLQTAMEGVNLLDENEDLISFGPCFGQETLDVLICRLSALGLSYFDDFVEVVADYPSWCQPAMSYAQPMKGGGE
;
A
#
# COMPACT_ATOMS: atom_id res chain seq x y z
N MET A 1 -11.06 -12.39 6.91
CA MET A 1 -10.14 -11.86 5.87
C MET A 1 -10.63 -10.49 5.52
N SER A 2 -9.93 -9.47 5.99
CA SER A 2 -10.23 -8.08 5.65
C SER A 2 -9.55 -7.75 4.32
N MET A 3 -10.29 -7.13 3.41
CA MET A 3 -9.80 -6.70 2.10
C MET A 3 -9.76 -5.17 2.06
N VAL A 4 -8.87 -4.61 1.25
CA VAL A 4 -8.89 -3.20 0.84
C VAL A 4 -9.12 -3.12 -0.66
N LYS A 5 -9.91 -2.14 -1.09
CA LYS A 5 -10.04 -1.82 -2.51
C LYS A 5 -8.72 -1.29 -3.04
N VAL A 6 -8.36 -1.70 -4.24
CA VAL A 6 -7.19 -1.15 -4.96
C VAL A 6 -7.67 -0.51 -6.26
N THR A 7 -6.86 0.38 -6.80
CA THR A 7 -7.18 1.01 -8.08
C THR A 7 -6.98 0.04 -9.24
N SER A 8 -7.65 0.29 -10.35
CA SER A 8 -7.52 -0.45 -11.62
C SER A 8 -6.48 0.15 -12.56
N GLU A 9 -5.58 1.00 -12.03
CA GLU A 9 -4.48 1.66 -12.75
C GLU A 9 -3.18 1.53 -11.94
N TYR A 10 -2.59 2.66 -11.48
CA TYR A 10 -1.37 2.71 -10.66
C TYR A 10 -1.71 3.08 -9.22
N GLY A 11 -1.31 2.28 -8.24
CA GLY A 11 -1.56 2.53 -6.82
C GLY A 11 -0.53 1.90 -5.91
N LEU A 12 -0.70 2.08 -4.61
CA LEU A 12 0.16 1.53 -3.58
C LEU A 12 -0.66 0.92 -2.46
N VAL A 13 -0.19 -0.20 -1.92
CA VAL A 13 -0.75 -0.79 -0.71
C VAL A 13 0.34 -0.89 0.33
N ILE A 14 0.05 -0.40 1.53
CA ILE A 14 0.98 -0.35 2.66
C ILE A 14 0.43 -1.21 3.80
N ARG A 15 1.30 -2.02 4.39
CA ARG A 15 1.00 -2.77 5.62
C ARG A 15 0.96 -1.80 6.79
N ARG A 16 -0.22 -1.60 7.40
CA ARG A 16 -0.42 -0.65 8.50
C ARG A 16 0.51 -0.93 9.67
N ARG A 17 0.76 -2.20 9.98
CA ARG A 17 1.69 -2.65 11.02
C ARG A 17 3.15 -2.27 10.72
N ALA A 18 3.55 -2.25 9.45
CA ALA A 18 4.90 -1.86 9.06
C ALA A 18 5.22 -0.42 9.44
N LEU A 19 4.24 0.49 9.36
CA LEU A 19 4.41 1.88 9.79
C LEU A 19 4.81 1.96 11.27
N GLN A 20 4.20 1.13 12.11
CA GLN A 20 4.54 1.05 13.54
C GLN A 20 5.91 0.39 13.76
N GLU A 21 6.18 -0.73 13.06
CA GLU A 21 7.44 -1.47 13.16
C GLU A 21 8.65 -0.65 12.71
N ARG A 22 8.48 0.21 11.71
CA ARG A 22 9.51 1.12 11.18
C ARG A 22 9.52 2.50 11.85
N GLY A 23 8.59 2.77 12.78
CA GLY A 23 8.50 4.07 13.48
C GLY A 23 8.08 5.25 12.59
N VAL A 24 7.37 4.98 11.49
CA VAL A 24 6.86 6.00 10.57
C VAL A 24 5.65 6.69 11.20
N SER A 25 5.74 8.00 11.39
CA SER A 25 4.63 8.80 11.91
C SER A 25 3.54 9.01 10.85
N GLN A 26 2.29 9.18 11.30
CA GLN A 26 1.17 9.48 10.40
C GLN A 26 1.41 10.75 9.57
N ALA A 27 2.03 11.77 10.17
CA ALA A 27 2.41 12.99 9.46
C ALA A 27 3.46 12.71 8.38
N GLY A 28 4.49 11.90 8.67
CA GLY A 28 5.50 11.50 7.69
C GLY A 28 4.90 10.73 6.52
N LEU A 29 3.98 9.81 6.80
CA LEU A 29 3.23 9.09 5.76
C LEU A 29 2.39 10.05 4.91
N GLN A 30 1.65 10.98 5.54
CA GLN A 30 0.82 11.94 4.82
C GLN A 30 1.66 12.85 3.91
N THR A 31 2.84 13.28 4.36
CA THR A 31 3.79 14.03 3.54
C THR A 31 4.33 13.19 2.38
N ALA A 32 4.69 11.92 2.60
CA ALA A 32 5.16 11.06 1.53
C ALA A 32 4.09 10.80 0.47
N MET A 33 2.83 10.65 0.89
CA MET A 33 1.67 10.42 0.03
C MET A 33 1.04 11.71 -0.51
N GLU A 34 1.68 12.87 -0.32
CA GLU A 34 1.18 14.13 -0.85
C GLU A 34 0.98 14.04 -2.37
N GLY A 35 -0.23 14.37 -2.81
CA GLY A 35 -0.66 14.28 -4.21
C GLY A 35 -1.39 12.99 -4.58
N VAL A 36 -1.55 12.05 -3.65
CA VAL A 36 -2.29 10.79 -3.88
C VAL A 36 -3.38 10.61 -2.82
N ASN A 37 -4.55 10.18 -3.29
CA ASN A 37 -5.69 9.96 -2.40
C ASN A 37 -5.57 8.62 -1.68
N LEU A 38 -6.02 8.61 -0.42
CA LEU A 38 -6.36 7.38 0.27
C LEU A 38 -7.60 6.77 -0.41
N LEU A 39 -7.47 5.54 -0.89
CA LEU A 39 -8.54 4.84 -1.59
C LEU A 39 -9.40 4.02 -0.62
N ASP A 40 -8.75 3.27 0.27
CA ASP A 40 -9.41 2.41 1.25
C ASP A 40 -8.43 2.06 2.37
N GLU A 41 -8.90 1.82 3.59
CA GLU A 41 -8.06 1.35 4.69
C GLU A 41 -8.80 0.35 5.58
N ASN A 42 -8.05 -0.56 6.18
CA ASN A 42 -8.54 -1.43 7.24
C ASN A 42 -7.48 -1.58 8.35
N GLU A 43 -7.67 -2.56 9.23
CA GLU A 43 -6.76 -2.82 10.36
C GLU A 43 -5.34 -3.26 9.93
N ASP A 44 -5.21 -3.91 8.77
CA ASP A 44 -3.96 -4.50 8.29
C ASP A 44 -3.32 -3.70 7.15
N LEU A 45 -4.12 -3.10 6.27
CA LEU A 45 -3.70 -2.52 5.01
C LEU A 45 -4.25 -1.11 4.80
N ILE A 46 -3.49 -0.31 4.06
CA ILE A 46 -3.86 1.03 3.60
C ILE A 46 -3.60 1.08 2.09
N SER A 47 -4.59 1.47 1.31
CA SER A 47 -4.53 1.55 -0.15
C SER A 47 -4.57 3.00 -0.61
N PHE A 48 -3.67 3.36 -1.52
CA PHE A 48 -3.54 4.68 -2.13
C PHE A 48 -3.67 4.59 -3.65
N GLY A 49 -4.33 5.59 -4.24
CA GLY A 49 -4.46 5.73 -5.68
C GLY A 49 -5.78 6.38 -6.09
N PRO A 50 -6.02 6.51 -7.41
CA PRO A 50 -5.07 6.25 -8.50
C PRO A 50 -3.90 7.26 -8.52
N CYS A 51 -2.75 6.81 -9.00
CA CYS A 51 -1.57 7.61 -9.31
C CYS A 51 -1.54 7.92 -10.81
N PHE A 52 -1.03 9.10 -11.17
CA PHE A 52 -0.93 9.51 -12.56
C PHE A 52 0.33 8.90 -13.20
N GLY A 53 0.21 7.66 -13.66
CA GLY A 53 1.27 6.93 -14.35
C GLY A 53 2.40 6.41 -13.45
N GLN A 54 3.33 5.69 -14.08
CA GLN A 54 4.46 5.05 -13.43
C GLN A 54 5.44 6.04 -12.79
N GLU A 55 5.60 7.25 -13.33
CA GLU A 55 6.50 8.27 -12.78
C GLU A 55 6.07 8.72 -11.39
N THR A 56 4.76 8.93 -11.19
CA THR A 56 4.20 9.27 -9.87
C THR A 56 4.43 8.12 -8.89
N LEU A 57 4.25 6.88 -9.35
CA LEU A 57 4.45 5.69 -8.55
C LEU A 57 5.90 5.52 -8.08
N ASP A 58 6.87 5.69 -8.98
CA ASP A 58 8.30 5.60 -8.68
C ASP A 58 8.74 6.63 -7.63
N VAL A 59 8.23 7.87 -7.74
CA VAL A 59 8.47 8.93 -6.76
C VAL A 59 7.93 8.54 -5.38
N LEU A 60 6.73 7.96 -5.31
CA LEU A 60 6.15 7.51 -4.04
C LEU A 60 6.92 6.34 -3.44
N ILE A 61 7.35 5.38 -4.25
CA ILE A 61 8.21 4.26 -3.82
C ILE A 61 9.51 4.82 -3.21
N CYS A 62 10.14 5.79 -3.86
CA CYS A 62 11.33 6.46 -3.33
C CYS A 62 11.05 7.19 -2.00
N ARG A 63 9.93 7.90 -1.89
CA ARG A 63 9.54 8.61 -0.65
C ARG A 63 9.27 7.64 0.50
N LEU A 64 8.55 6.55 0.26
CA LEU A 64 8.29 5.51 1.27
C LEU A 64 9.58 4.82 1.69
N SER A 65 10.47 4.53 0.74
CA SER A 65 11.79 3.96 1.04
C SER A 65 12.65 4.91 1.87
N ALA A 66 12.60 6.22 1.59
CA ALA A 66 13.28 7.24 2.37
C ALA A 66 12.73 7.38 3.81
N LEU A 67 11.47 7.00 4.05
CA LEU A 67 10.89 6.87 5.39
C LEU A 67 11.34 5.58 6.12
N GLY A 68 12.09 4.70 5.46
CA GLY A 68 12.58 3.44 6.04
C GLY A 68 11.65 2.25 5.83
N LEU A 69 10.62 2.37 4.99
CA LEU A 69 9.78 1.24 4.59
C LEU A 69 10.49 0.42 3.50
N SER A 70 10.34 -0.90 3.54
CA SER A 70 10.93 -1.80 2.55
C SER A 70 9.91 -2.19 1.48
N TYR A 71 10.30 -2.06 0.22
CA TYR A 71 9.50 -2.54 -0.90
C TYR A 71 9.31 -4.07 -0.82
N PHE A 72 8.10 -4.56 -1.13
CA PHE A 72 7.59 -5.93 -0.94
C PHE A 72 7.36 -6.42 0.49
N ASP A 73 8.09 -5.94 1.48
CA ASP A 73 7.91 -6.37 2.88
C ASP A 73 6.88 -5.49 3.63
N ASP A 74 6.94 -4.18 3.38
CA ASP A 74 6.13 -3.18 4.06
C ASP A 74 5.08 -2.54 3.15
N PHE A 75 5.37 -2.45 1.86
CA PHE A 75 4.44 -1.92 0.87
C PHE A 75 4.72 -2.50 -0.52
N VAL A 76 3.71 -2.46 -1.38
CA VAL A 76 3.78 -2.93 -2.78
C VAL A 76 3.06 -1.97 -3.70
N GLU A 77 3.52 -1.91 -4.94
CA GLU A 77 2.79 -1.25 -6.00
C GLU A 77 1.65 -2.12 -6.51
N VAL A 78 0.60 -1.47 -6.99
CA VAL A 78 -0.50 -2.08 -7.71
C VAL A 78 -0.51 -1.46 -9.09
N VAL A 79 -0.13 -2.24 -10.09
CA VAL A 79 -0.25 -1.85 -11.50
C VAL A 79 -1.14 -2.87 -12.17
N ALA A 80 -2.31 -2.42 -12.58
CA ALA A 80 -3.24 -3.27 -13.32
C ALA A 80 -3.95 -2.45 -14.39
N ASP A 81 -4.41 -3.15 -15.43
CA ASP A 81 -5.28 -2.60 -16.46
C ASP A 81 -6.51 -3.50 -16.49
N TYR A 82 -7.49 -3.19 -15.63
CA TYR A 82 -8.74 -3.95 -15.55
C TYR A 82 -9.86 -3.23 -16.31
N PRO A 83 -10.78 -3.99 -16.93
CA PRO A 83 -12.01 -3.41 -17.44
C PRO A 83 -12.76 -2.61 -16.37
N SER A 84 -13.46 -1.54 -16.77
CA SER A 84 -14.15 -0.62 -15.87
C SER A 84 -15.26 -1.23 -15.00
N TRP A 85 -15.72 -2.45 -15.31
CA TRP A 85 -16.69 -3.20 -14.54
C TRP A 85 -16.06 -4.10 -13.45
N CYS A 86 -14.73 -4.20 -13.40
CA CYS A 86 -14.01 -4.93 -12.38
C CYS A 86 -13.69 -4.04 -11.17
N GLN A 87 -13.76 -4.61 -9.96
CA GLN A 87 -13.33 -3.97 -8.73
C GLN A 87 -12.27 -4.83 -8.05
N PRO A 88 -10.97 -4.56 -8.27
CA PRO A 88 -9.92 -5.34 -7.63
C PRO A 88 -9.83 -5.00 -6.14
N ALA A 89 -9.46 -6.01 -5.36
CA ALA A 89 -9.22 -5.87 -3.93
C ALA A 89 -8.03 -6.73 -3.52
N MET A 90 -7.31 -6.28 -2.50
CA MET A 90 -6.21 -7.04 -1.88
C MET A 90 -6.56 -7.42 -0.45
N SER A 91 -6.22 -8.65 -0.07
CA SER A 91 -6.26 -9.11 1.32
C SER A 91 -4.84 -9.39 1.82
N TYR A 92 -4.59 -9.05 3.08
CA TYR A 92 -3.36 -9.48 3.74
C TYR A 92 -3.50 -10.95 4.17
N ALA A 93 -2.70 -11.83 3.56
CA ALA A 93 -2.53 -13.19 4.05
C ALA A 93 -1.48 -13.14 5.17
N GLN A 94 -1.93 -13.16 6.43
CA GLN A 94 -0.98 -13.35 7.53
C GLN A 94 -0.18 -14.63 7.28
N PRO A 95 1.15 -14.61 7.40
CA PRO A 95 1.91 -15.85 7.36
C PRO A 95 1.35 -16.74 8.47
N MET A 96 0.88 -17.94 8.11
CA MET A 96 0.47 -18.93 9.11
C MET A 96 1.65 -19.09 10.05
N LYS A 97 1.49 -18.71 11.33
CA LYS A 97 2.46 -19.06 12.36
C LYS A 97 2.62 -20.57 12.27
N GLY A 98 3.79 -21.03 11.81
CA GLY A 98 4.11 -22.45 11.81
C GLY A 98 3.77 -23.00 13.19
N GLY A 99 2.94 -24.05 13.21
CA GLY A 99 2.68 -24.82 14.41
C GLY A 99 4.02 -25.33 14.91
N GLY A 100 4.54 -24.68 15.95
CA GLY A 100 5.56 -25.26 16.79
C GLY A 100 4.87 -26.23 17.73
N GLU A 101 4.93 -27.50 17.37
CA GLU A 101 4.87 -28.63 18.30
C GLU A 101 6.17 -29.43 18.14
#